data_AF-A0A431MA21-F1
#
_entry.id   AF-A0A431MA21-F1
#
_cell.length_a   1.000
_cell.length_b   1.000
_cell.length_c   1.000
_cell.angle_alpha   90.00
_cell.angle_beta   90.00
_cell.angle_gamma   90.00
#
_symmetry.space_group_name_H-M   'P 1'
#
loop_
_entity.id
_entity.type
_entity.pdbx_description
1 polymer ?
#
loop_
_entity_poly.entity_id
_entity_poly.type
_entity_poly.pdbx_seq_one_letter_code
_entity_poly.pdbx_strand_id
1 'polypeptide(L)'
;MKSPWVKKCPIHGQRAVKFPGTASTSELTFYCPVCQAGLQQGLAAVCDCNKGSLKFTVHRSGTVFKPRGISMINPPRRDILQNIELAGGGERALEWVLSGLESRQLTESSAARNPESIRKLLEDRGFDSATVQAMIAAMPADQTNQQSPVVNLGPLLKADAERQAKQIALATYESRITLDDLLKKTTNIELKKLYQVDYVSATKLAGIERVELIDRFPVLTAQFGFTRGDSTPGNSRLRTYRETNGDYTLYGELSQTEALFIRLDPQVVYAWLQRNAFSLTAAQDRRSSAEAILSAMSSDDVAQAVTRLVHSFSHAFIKRAAVYAGIEKSSLSEIILPTALSFFVYAAPRGDFVLGGLQVLLESELHHVLQGLIDDDHRCALDPGCEDTGAACAVCLHLGEPSCQLFNTALSRKVLAGALGYLDVAAVQP
;
A
#
# COMPACT_ATOMS: atom_id res chain seq x y z
N MET A 1 12.97 33.49 -27.56
CA MET A 1 11.65 32.86 -27.33
C MET A 1 10.59 33.73 -27.99
N LYS A 2 9.77 33.20 -28.90
CA LYS A 2 8.61 33.92 -29.43
C LYS A 2 7.54 33.98 -28.34
N SER A 3 7.36 35.13 -27.71
CA SER A 3 6.29 35.33 -26.74
C SER A 3 4.93 35.30 -27.46
N PRO A 4 3.96 34.49 -27.00
CA PRO A 4 2.61 34.54 -27.56
C PRO A 4 2.03 35.94 -27.38
N TRP A 5 1.38 36.47 -28.41
CA TRP A 5 0.72 37.77 -28.33
C TRP A 5 -0.81 37.60 -28.26
N VAL A 6 -1.45 38.57 -27.61
CA VAL A 6 -2.91 38.63 -27.50
C VAL A 6 -3.36 39.97 -28.07
N LYS A 7 -4.29 39.95 -29.02
CA LYS A 7 -4.84 41.17 -29.63
C LYS A 7 -5.47 42.08 -28.57
N LYS A 8 -5.27 43.40 -28.70
CA LYS A 8 -6.02 44.41 -27.93
C LYS A 8 -7.29 44.78 -28.70
N CYS A 9 -8.32 45.23 -27.98
CA CYS A 9 -9.49 45.81 -28.61
C CYS A 9 -9.08 47.02 -29.49
N PRO A 10 -9.49 47.08 -30.77
CA PRO A 10 -9.12 48.19 -31.66
C PRO A 10 -9.74 49.53 -31.24
N ILE A 11 -10.85 49.50 -30.50
CA ILE A 11 -11.58 50.71 -30.06
C ILE A 11 -11.06 51.17 -28.69
N HIS A 12 -10.97 50.27 -27.71
CA HIS A 12 -10.70 50.62 -26.31
C HIS A 12 -9.26 50.33 -25.86
N GLY A 13 -8.45 49.64 -26.67
CA GLY A 13 -7.08 49.26 -26.30
C GLY A 13 -6.96 48.24 -25.15
N GLN A 14 -8.08 47.81 -24.56
CA GLN A 14 -8.14 46.89 -23.42
C GLN A 14 -8.34 45.43 -23.87
N ARG A 15 -8.01 44.50 -22.97
CA ARG A 15 -8.22 43.05 -23.11
C ARG A 15 -8.37 42.40 -21.74
N ALA A 16 -9.23 41.40 -21.65
CA ALA A 16 -9.43 40.52 -20.50
C ALA A 16 -9.43 39.06 -20.99
N VAL A 17 -9.23 38.12 -20.09
CA VAL A 17 -9.24 36.67 -20.38
C VAL A 17 -10.31 35.99 -19.54
N LYS A 18 -11.05 35.08 -20.17
CA LYS A 18 -11.91 34.12 -19.49
C LYS A 18 -11.14 32.81 -19.38
N PHE A 19 -10.79 32.44 -18.15
CA PHE A 19 -10.15 31.16 -17.89
C PHE A 19 -11.19 30.05 -17.97
N PRO A 20 -10.99 29.03 -18.82
CA PRO A 20 -11.80 27.82 -18.74
C PRO A 20 -11.48 27.12 -17.41
N GLY A 21 -12.41 26.30 -16.90
CA GLY A 21 -12.14 25.41 -15.77
C GLY A 21 -11.11 24.30 -16.07
N THR A 22 -10.54 24.31 -17.29
CA THR A 22 -9.58 23.34 -17.80
C THR A 22 -8.17 23.95 -17.92
N ALA A 23 -7.15 23.10 -18.05
CA ALA A 23 -5.76 23.53 -18.23
C ALA A 23 -5.38 23.81 -19.69
N SER A 24 -6.37 23.84 -20.59
CA SER A 24 -6.18 23.88 -22.03
C SER A 24 -6.02 25.32 -22.52
N THR A 25 -4.86 25.65 -23.09
CA THR A 25 -4.63 27.00 -23.63
C THR A 25 -5.53 27.30 -24.83
N SER A 26 -6.00 26.30 -25.57
CA SER A 26 -6.92 26.50 -26.72
C SER A 26 -8.34 26.88 -26.31
N GLU A 27 -8.68 26.72 -25.04
CA GLU A 27 -10.00 27.07 -24.49
C GLU A 27 -10.02 28.47 -23.86
N LEU A 28 -8.85 29.13 -23.75
CA LEU A 28 -8.77 30.51 -23.29
C LEU A 28 -9.51 31.43 -24.27
N THR A 29 -10.45 32.20 -23.76
CA THR A 29 -11.19 33.18 -24.58
C THR A 29 -10.81 34.59 -24.13
N PHE A 30 -10.29 35.40 -25.04
CA PHE A 30 -9.94 36.80 -24.80
C PHE A 30 -11.04 37.71 -25.32
N TYR A 31 -11.40 38.72 -24.54
CA TYR A 31 -12.48 39.66 -24.87
C TYR A 31 -12.15 41.07 -24.40
N CYS A 32 -12.88 42.07 -24.88
CA CYS A 32 -12.77 43.44 -24.38
C CYS A 32 -13.69 43.63 -23.16
N PRO A 33 -13.20 44.10 -21.99
CA PRO A 33 -14.07 44.29 -20.82
C PRO A 33 -15.06 45.45 -20.98
N VAL A 34 -14.82 46.38 -21.92
CA VAL A 34 -15.68 47.56 -22.14
C VAL A 34 -16.83 47.24 -23.11
N CYS A 35 -16.53 46.73 -24.30
CA CYS A 35 -17.54 46.42 -25.33
C CYS A 35 -17.92 44.95 -25.43
N GLN A 36 -17.35 44.07 -24.60
CA GLN A 36 -17.59 42.62 -24.57
C GLN A 36 -17.29 41.88 -25.88
N ALA A 37 -16.68 42.54 -26.88
CA ALA A 37 -16.30 41.91 -28.14
C ALA A 37 -15.22 40.83 -27.92
N GLY A 38 -15.41 39.66 -28.54
CA GLY A 38 -14.41 38.59 -28.57
C GLY A 38 -13.19 39.00 -29.40
N LEU A 39 -11.99 38.82 -28.84
CA LEU A 39 -10.73 39.26 -29.44
C LEU A 39 -9.93 38.11 -30.05
N GLN A 40 -9.82 37.00 -29.32
CA GLN A 40 -8.98 35.86 -29.69
C GLN A 40 -9.38 34.63 -28.87
N GLN A 41 -9.25 33.45 -29.46
CA GLN A 41 -9.31 32.18 -28.74
C GLN A 41 -7.93 31.51 -28.77
N GLY A 42 -7.48 31.07 -27.60
CA GLY A 42 -6.17 30.50 -27.35
C GLY A 42 -4.98 31.45 -27.56
N LEU A 43 -3.77 30.90 -27.48
CA LEU A 43 -2.53 31.64 -27.67
C LEU A 43 -2.03 31.48 -29.11
N ALA A 44 -2.01 32.57 -29.87
CA ALA A 44 -1.52 32.56 -31.24
C ALA A 44 0.01 32.68 -31.29
N ALA A 45 0.68 31.73 -31.96
CA ALA A 45 2.02 31.93 -32.49
C ALA A 45 2.26 31.06 -33.73
N VAL A 46 3.15 31.52 -34.60
CA VAL A 46 3.46 30.88 -35.89
C VAL A 46 4.85 30.24 -35.82
N CYS A 47 4.96 28.98 -36.26
CA CYS A 47 6.24 28.26 -36.34
C CYS A 47 7.16 28.94 -37.37
N ASP A 48 8.46 29.06 -37.05
CA ASP A 48 9.49 29.52 -38.00
C ASP A 48 9.63 28.62 -39.24
N CYS A 49 9.13 27.40 -39.13
CA CYS A 49 9.15 26.41 -40.18
C CYS A 49 8.09 26.61 -41.27
N ASN A 50 7.20 27.60 -41.15
CA ASN A 50 6.06 27.85 -42.04
C ASN A 50 5.09 26.65 -42.23
N LYS A 51 5.19 25.62 -41.36
CA LYS A 51 4.36 24.39 -41.40
C LYS A 51 3.17 24.42 -40.43
N GLY A 52 2.81 25.57 -39.86
CA GLY A 52 1.59 25.73 -39.07
C GLY A 52 1.73 26.56 -37.79
N SER A 53 0.65 26.57 -36.99
CA SER A 53 0.56 27.25 -35.70
C SER A 53 1.28 26.46 -34.58
N LEU A 54 1.98 27.17 -33.71
CA LEU A 54 2.53 26.59 -32.48
C LEU A 54 1.40 26.35 -31.48
N LYS A 55 1.34 25.14 -30.92
CA LYS A 55 0.46 24.81 -29.80
C LYS A 55 1.22 25.05 -28.50
N PHE A 56 0.72 25.97 -27.68
CA PHE A 56 1.28 26.22 -26.35
C PHE A 56 0.66 25.27 -25.35
N THR A 57 1.47 24.48 -24.66
CA THR A 57 1.02 23.72 -23.49
C THR A 57 1.52 24.45 -22.26
N VAL A 58 0.65 24.73 -21.29
CA VAL A 58 1.09 25.32 -20.02
C VAL A 58 2.08 24.36 -19.37
N HIS A 59 3.30 24.83 -19.10
CA HIS A 59 4.34 24.04 -18.45
C HIS A 59 3.93 23.77 -16.99
N ARG A 60 3.28 22.63 -16.76
CA ARG A 60 3.16 22.04 -15.43
C ARG A 60 4.18 20.90 -15.39
N SER A 61 4.94 20.80 -14.31
CA SER A 61 5.96 19.75 -14.10
C SER A 61 5.47 18.34 -14.49
N GLY A 62 4.16 18.07 -14.39
CA GLY A 62 3.54 16.78 -14.74
C GLY A 62 3.41 16.39 -16.22
N THR A 63 3.65 17.25 -17.22
CA THR A 63 3.49 16.88 -18.65
C THR A 63 4.76 16.42 -19.35
N VAL A 64 5.95 16.61 -18.76
CA VAL A 64 7.22 16.49 -19.49
C VAL A 64 8.03 15.26 -19.08
N PHE A 65 7.94 14.84 -17.82
CA PHE A 65 8.67 13.70 -17.28
C PHE A 65 8.04 13.21 -15.98
N LYS A 66 7.52 11.98 -15.98
CA LYS A 66 7.10 11.27 -14.76
C LYS A 66 8.01 10.06 -14.56
N PRO A 67 8.89 10.05 -13.55
CA PRO A 67 9.69 8.87 -13.26
C PRO A 67 8.75 7.69 -12.96
N ARG A 68 9.16 6.50 -13.39
CA ARG A 68 8.47 5.25 -13.12
C ARG A 68 9.41 4.39 -12.31
N GLY A 69 9.04 4.20 -11.06
CA GLY A 69 9.77 3.40 -10.10
C GLY A 69 8.87 2.45 -9.34
N ILE A 70 9.51 1.64 -8.52
CA ILE A 70 8.93 0.66 -7.64
C ILE A 70 9.63 0.74 -6.29
N SER A 71 8.86 0.62 -5.22
CA SER A 71 9.38 0.33 -3.89
C SER A 71 8.91 -1.09 -3.53
N MET A 72 9.84 -1.94 -3.11
CA MET A 72 9.53 -3.30 -2.71
C MET A 72 10.40 -3.75 -1.53
N ILE A 73 9.87 -4.69 -0.75
CA ILE A 73 10.65 -5.40 0.25
C ILE A 73 11.66 -6.29 -0.48
N ASN A 74 12.94 -6.04 -0.26
CA ASN A 74 14.00 -6.85 -0.85
C ASN A 74 15.13 -7.05 0.15
N PRO A 75 15.24 -8.23 0.79
CA PRO A 75 16.36 -8.47 1.68
C PRO A 75 17.66 -8.39 0.86
N PRO A 76 18.68 -7.66 1.35
CA PRO A 76 19.92 -7.46 0.62
C PRO A 76 20.74 -8.76 0.46
N ARG A 77 20.30 -9.87 1.06
CA ARG A 77 21.02 -11.14 1.07
C ARG A 77 20.25 -12.27 0.40
N ARG A 78 20.91 -12.93 -0.56
CA ARG A 78 20.33 -14.04 -1.36
C ARG A 78 20.10 -15.32 -0.55
N ASP A 79 20.85 -15.53 0.53
CA ASP A 79 20.66 -16.66 1.45
C ASP A 79 19.31 -16.60 2.18
N ILE A 80 18.84 -15.40 2.55
CA ILE A 80 17.51 -15.21 3.15
C ILE A 80 16.41 -15.67 2.19
N LEU A 81 16.50 -15.27 0.92
CA LEU A 81 15.57 -15.70 -0.13
C LEU A 81 15.59 -17.21 -0.30
N GLN A 82 16.78 -17.82 -0.37
CA GLN A 82 16.93 -19.28 -0.46
C GLN A 82 16.35 -20.00 0.76
N ASN A 83 16.57 -19.49 1.97
CA ASN A 83 16.03 -20.10 3.19
C ASN A 83 14.50 -20.08 3.21
N ILE A 84 13.88 -18.99 2.75
CA ILE A 84 12.42 -18.89 2.64
C ILE A 84 11.88 -19.84 1.57
N GLU A 85 12.54 -19.94 0.42
CA GLU A 85 12.17 -20.91 -0.62
C GLU A 85 12.30 -22.35 -0.12
N LEU A 86 13.44 -22.70 0.49
CA LEU A 86 13.68 -24.02 1.09
C LEU A 86 12.72 -24.32 2.24
N ALA A 87 12.23 -23.32 2.95
CA ALA A 87 11.22 -23.51 3.99
C ALA A 87 9.85 -23.90 3.42
N GLY A 88 9.60 -23.79 2.12
CA GLY A 88 8.29 -24.04 1.49
C GLY A 88 7.71 -22.81 0.78
N GLY A 89 8.49 -21.74 0.63
CA GLY A 89 8.19 -20.61 -0.22
C GLY A 89 6.91 -19.86 0.13
N GLY A 90 6.20 -19.42 -0.92
CA GLY A 90 4.98 -18.61 -0.80
C GLY A 90 3.81 -19.33 -0.13
N GLU A 91 3.66 -20.64 -0.35
CA GLU A 91 2.57 -21.44 0.23
C GLU A 91 2.67 -21.52 1.76
N ARG A 92 3.87 -21.84 2.29
CA ARG A 92 4.08 -21.84 3.75
C ARG A 92 3.94 -20.43 4.33
N ALA A 93 4.40 -19.41 3.59
CA ALA A 93 4.23 -18.03 4.01
C ALA A 93 2.75 -17.67 4.13
N LEU A 94 1.93 -18.08 3.16
CA LEU A 94 0.48 -17.87 3.18
C LEU A 94 -0.17 -18.57 4.37
N GLU A 95 0.17 -19.83 4.62
CA GLU A 95 -0.32 -20.59 5.77
C GLU A 95 0.05 -19.91 7.10
N TRP A 96 1.29 -19.43 7.24
CA TRP A 96 1.76 -18.68 8.41
C TRP A 96 1.02 -17.35 8.61
N VAL A 97 0.68 -16.65 7.52
CA VAL A 97 -0.17 -15.46 7.60
C VAL A 97 -1.59 -15.84 8.00
N LEU A 98 -2.20 -16.85 7.39
CA LEU A 98 -3.58 -17.28 7.70
C LEU A 98 -3.71 -17.77 9.15
N SER A 99 -2.68 -18.40 9.71
CA SER A 99 -2.64 -18.79 11.12
C SER A 99 -2.44 -17.62 12.09
N GLY A 100 -2.28 -16.39 11.59
CA GLY A 100 -2.08 -15.22 12.44
C GLY A 100 -0.63 -15.06 12.91
N LEU A 101 0.37 -15.42 12.10
CA LEU A 101 1.79 -15.13 12.39
C LEU A 101 2.24 -15.54 13.81
N GLU A 102 1.76 -16.69 14.28
CA GLU A 102 1.96 -17.17 15.67
C GLU A 102 3.44 -17.42 15.99
N SER A 103 4.19 -18.03 15.07
CA SER A 103 5.63 -18.23 15.21
C SER A 103 6.40 -16.94 14.90
N ARG A 104 7.58 -16.74 15.52
CA ARG A 104 8.39 -15.53 15.36
C ARG A 104 8.84 -15.36 13.91
N GLN A 105 9.32 -16.45 13.32
CA GLN A 105 9.76 -16.53 11.93
C GLN A 105 8.95 -17.57 11.15
N LEU A 106 8.96 -17.45 9.81
CA LEU A 106 8.38 -18.43 8.90
C LEU A 106 9.06 -19.81 9.06
N THR A 107 10.37 -19.86 9.27
CA THR A 107 11.15 -21.10 9.42
C THR A 107 10.77 -21.91 10.67
N GLU A 108 10.22 -21.25 11.68
CA GLU A 108 9.71 -21.85 12.93
C GLU A 108 8.24 -22.28 12.84
N SER A 109 7.50 -21.82 11.81
CA SER A 109 6.11 -22.22 11.62
C SER A 109 6.03 -23.72 11.31
N SER A 110 4.87 -24.37 11.50
CA SER A 110 4.72 -25.79 11.11
C SER A 110 5.13 -25.99 9.65
N ALA A 111 5.92 -27.05 9.39
CA ALA A 111 6.45 -27.36 8.06
C ALA A 111 5.34 -27.44 7.00
N ALA A 112 5.68 -27.08 5.75
CA ALA A 112 4.78 -27.18 4.61
C ALA A 112 4.15 -28.58 4.56
N ARG A 113 2.82 -28.65 4.64
CA ARG A 113 2.05 -29.91 4.59
C ARG A 113 1.76 -30.37 3.16
N ASN A 114 2.30 -29.66 2.17
CA ASN A 114 2.10 -29.98 0.76
C ASN A 114 3.17 -30.99 0.28
N PRO A 115 2.75 -32.16 -0.25
CA PRO A 115 3.63 -33.15 -0.86
C PRO A 115 4.56 -32.58 -1.94
N GLU A 116 4.14 -31.58 -2.71
CA GLU A 116 4.94 -30.97 -3.79
C GLU A 116 6.11 -30.13 -3.25
N SER A 117 5.89 -29.35 -2.19
CA SER A 117 6.95 -28.56 -1.55
C SER A 117 7.98 -29.46 -0.86
N ILE A 118 7.50 -30.53 -0.21
CA ILE A 118 8.35 -31.56 0.40
C ILE A 118 9.14 -32.29 -0.69
N ARG A 119 8.51 -32.61 -1.83
CA ARG A 119 9.18 -33.22 -2.98
C ARG A 119 10.33 -32.35 -3.47
N LYS A 120 10.06 -31.08 -3.76
CA LYS A 120 11.07 -30.13 -4.25
C LYS A 120 12.23 -29.96 -3.27
N LEU A 121 11.95 -29.91 -1.97
CA LEU A 121 12.97 -29.83 -0.92
C LEU A 121 13.87 -31.08 -0.87
N LEU A 122 13.29 -32.27 -1.01
CA LEU A 122 14.05 -33.52 -1.01
C LEU A 122 14.84 -33.70 -2.32
N GLU A 123 14.27 -33.32 -3.47
CA GLU A 123 14.98 -33.30 -4.75
C GLU A 123 16.18 -32.33 -4.71
N ASP A 124 16.01 -31.12 -4.15
CA ASP A 124 17.10 -30.15 -3.96
C ASP A 124 18.19 -30.65 -3.00
N ARG A 125 17.86 -31.57 -2.09
CA ARG A 125 18.84 -32.26 -1.21
C ARG A 125 19.52 -33.45 -1.89
N GLY A 126 19.22 -33.73 -3.15
CA GLY A 126 19.85 -34.78 -3.94
C GLY A 126 19.23 -36.17 -3.75
N PHE A 127 18.02 -36.27 -3.20
CA PHE A 127 17.27 -37.53 -3.20
C PHE A 127 16.69 -37.81 -4.59
N ASP A 128 16.71 -39.08 -5.00
CA ASP A 128 16.09 -39.52 -6.25
C ASP A 128 14.56 -39.56 -6.13
N SER A 129 13.87 -39.37 -7.26
CA SER A 129 12.41 -39.23 -7.29
C SER A 129 11.65 -40.42 -6.68
N ALA A 130 12.20 -41.64 -6.77
CA ALA A 130 11.61 -42.84 -6.19
C ALA A 130 11.72 -42.83 -4.66
N THR A 131 12.87 -42.46 -4.10
CA THR A 131 13.05 -42.30 -2.65
C THR A 131 12.19 -41.18 -2.09
N VAL A 132 12.08 -40.05 -2.80
CA VAL A 132 11.21 -38.93 -2.40
C VAL A 132 9.75 -39.36 -2.33
N GLN A 133 9.29 -40.11 -3.32
CA GLN A 133 7.91 -40.61 -3.36
C GLN A 133 7.63 -41.61 -2.23
N ALA A 134 8.59 -42.49 -1.91
CA ALA A 134 8.49 -43.41 -0.79
C ALA A 134 8.47 -42.69 0.57
N MET A 135 9.27 -41.64 0.73
CA MET A 135 9.30 -40.81 1.95
C MET A 135 7.99 -40.07 2.18
N ILE A 136 7.41 -39.47 1.14
CA ILE A 136 6.11 -38.81 1.20
C ILE A 136 5.00 -39.82 1.53
N ALA A 137 5.03 -41.01 0.92
CA ALA A 137 4.04 -42.06 1.17
C ALA A 137 4.14 -42.67 2.58
N ALA A 138 5.30 -42.63 3.22
CA ALA A 138 5.53 -43.11 4.58
C ALA A 138 5.16 -42.09 5.67
N MET A 139 4.80 -40.84 5.31
CA MET A 139 4.35 -39.85 6.28
C MET A 139 2.96 -40.24 6.85
N PRO A 140 2.73 -40.13 8.17
CA PRO A 140 1.46 -40.51 8.78
C PRO A 140 0.26 -39.82 8.13
N ALA A 141 -0.83 -40.55 7.89
CA ALA A 141 -2.05 -40.00 7.29
C ALA A 141 -2.63 -38.81 8.08
N ASP A 142 -2.48 -38.77 9.40
CA ASP A 142 -2.88 -37.61 10.23
C ASP A 142 -2.06 -36.33 9.95
N GLN A 143 -0.88 -36.45 9.33
CA GLN A 143 -0.03 -35.32 8.94
C GLN A 143 -0.18 -34.92 7.47
N THR A 144 -0.72 -35.80 6.62
CA THR A 144 -0.96 -35.56 5.19
C THR A 144 -2.41 -35.25 4.85
N ASN A 145 -3.36 -35.53 5.78
CA ASN A 145 -4.80 -35.51 5.50
C ASN A 145 -5.60 -34.45 6.27
N GLN A 146 -4.94 -33.60 7.09
CA GLN A 146 -5.43 -32.23 7.20
C GLN A 146 -5.06 -31.56 5.88
N GLN A 147 -5.95 -31.68 4.88
CA GLN A 147 -6.04 -30.68 3.83
C GLN A 147 -5.95 -29.34 4.55
N SER A 148 -4.77 -28.69 4.52
CA SER A 148 -4.73 -27.28 4.85
C SER A 148 -5.79 -26.70 3.91
N PRO A 149 -6.82 -26.04 4.42
CA PRO A 149 -7.81 -25.39 3.59
C PRO A 149 -7.14 -24.14 3.01
N VAL A 150 -5.97 -24.31 2.36
CA VAL A 150 -5.49 -23.41 1.33
C VAL A 150 -6.57 -23.55 0.26
N VAL A 151 -7.55 -22.68 0.47
CA VAL A 151 -8.81 -22.47 -0.20
C VAL A 151 -8.67 -22.84 -1.68
N ASN A 152 -9.72 -23.42 -2.26
CA ASN A 152 -9.82 -23.66 -3.70
C ASN A 152 -9.87 -22.29 -4.43
N LEU A 153 -8.72 -21.60 -4.45
CA LEU A 153 -8.50 -20.27 -4.98
C LEU A 153 -8.17 -20.40 -6.46
N GLY A 154 -8.65 -19.45 -7.25
CA GLY A 154 -8.16 -19.28 -8.61
C GLY A 154 -6.63 -19.08 -8.61
N PRO A 155 -5.92 -19.58 -9.63
CA PRO A 155 -4.45 -19.60 -9.65
C PRO A 155 -3.83 -18.20 -9.51
N LEU A 156 -4.48 -17.17 -10.06
CA LEU A 156 -4.02 -15.78 -9.97
C LEU A 156 -4.10 -15.24 -8.54
N LEU A 157 -5.22 -15.45 -7.85
CA LEU A 157 -5.41 -14.99 -6.48
C LEU A 157 -4.50 -15.73 -5.51
N LYS A 158 -4.31 -17.05 -5.72
CA LYS A 158 -3.35 -17.83 -4.95
C LYS A 158 -1.93 -17.28 -5.10
N ALA A 159 -1.48 -17.06 -6.34
CA ALA A 159 -0.15 -16.51 -6.61
C ALA A 159 0.02 -15.09 -6.02
N ASP A 160 -1.02 -14.26 -6.06
CA ASP A 160 -1.03 -12.93 -5.45
C ASP A 160 -0.89 -13.00 -3.93
N ALA A 161 -1.68 -13.86 -3.28
CA ALA A 161 -1.66 -14.05 -1.84
C ALA A 161 -0.34 -14.62 -1.32
N GLU A 162 0.20 -15.64 -2.01
CA GLU A 162 1.52 -16.21 -1.71
C GLU A 162 2.64 -15.17 -1.86
N ARG A 163 2.57 -14.32 -2.90
CA ARG A 163 3.53 -13.23 -3.08
C ARG A 163 3.48 -12.23 -1.93
N GLN A 164 2.28 -11.78 -1.55
CA GLN A 164 2.11 -10.83 -0.44
C GLN A 164 2.57 -11.44 0.90
N ALA A 165 2.23 -12.70 1.16
CA ALA A 165 2.68 -13.39 2.36
C ALA A 165 4.20 -13.57 2.40
N LYS A 166 4.82 -13.87 1.27
CA LYS A 166 6.28 -13.92 1.14
C LYS A 166 6.92 -12.56 1.45
N GLN A 167 6.31 -11.45 1.04
CA GLN A 167 6.80 -10.11 1.40
C GLN A 167 6.83 -9.89 2.92
N ILE A 168 5.80 -10.35 3.65
CA ILE A 168 5.79 -10.31 5.11
C ILE A 168 6.96 -11.13 5.66
N ALA A 169 7.12 -12.38 5.20
CA ALA A 169 8.19 -13.26 5.65
C ALA A 169 9.60 -12.66 5.41
N LEU A 170 9.81 -11.99 4.27
CA LEU A 170 11.06 -11.31 3.94
C LEU A 170 11.30 -10.09 4.84
N ALA A 171 10.26 -9.28 5.07
CA ALA A 171 10.36 -8.09 5.90
C ALA A 171 10.68 -8.42 7.35
N THR A 172 10.08 -9.48 7.89
CA THR A 172 10.22 -9.84 9.31
C THR A 172 11.35 -10.83 9.58
N TYR A 173 12.16 -11.18 8.56
CA TYR A 173 13.15 -12.25 8.69
C TYR A 173 14.28 -11.90 9.67
N GLU A 174 14.88 -10.72 9.50
CA GLU A 174 16.02 -10.29 10.32
C GLU A 174 15.58 -9.71 11.66
N SER A 175 14.40 -9.08 11.69
CA SER A 175 13.85 -8.45 12.90
C SER A 175 12.33 -8.44 12.90
N ARG A 176 11.79 -8.66 14.09
CA ARG A 176 10.37 -8.61 14.40
C ARG A 176 10.24 -8.42 15.91
N ILE A 177 9.84 -7.23 16.33
CA ILE A 177 9.63 -6.87 17.74
C ILE A 177 8.13 -6.79 17.96
N THR A 178 7.62 -7.67 18.81
CA THR A 178 6.19 -7.74 19.14
C THR A 178 5.87 -6.97 20.42
N LEU A 179 4.58 -6.74 20.69
CA LEU A 179 4.14 -6.18 21.97
C LEU A 179 4.58 -7.05 23.16
N ASP A 180 4.56 -8.38 23.01
CA ASP A 180 5.05 -9.31 24.03
C ASP A 180 6.55 -9.14 24.30
N ASP A 181 7.35 -8.84 23.28
CA ASP A 181 8.78 -8.55 23.45
C ASP A 181 8.96 -7.25 24.26
N LEU A 182 8.16 -6.21 24.00
CA LEU A 182 8.19 -4.96 24.77
C LEU A 182 7.79 -5.18 26.23
N LEU A 183 6.73 -5.97 26.47
CA LEU A 183 6.26 -6.36 27.79
C LEU A 183 7.32 -7.12 28.60
N LYS A 184 8.02 -8.06 27.96
CA LYS A 184 9.09 -8.85 28.60
C LYS A 184 10.33 -8.01 28.92
N LYS A 185 10.65 -7.02 28.08
CA LYS A 185 11.83 -6.15 28.24
C LYS A 185 11.61 -5.08 29.31
N THR A 186 10.39 -4.58 29.49
CA THR A 186 10.14 -3.46 30.40
C THR A 186 10.08 -3.88 31.87
N THR A 187 10.76 -3.12 32.73
CA THR A 187 10.65 -3.20 34.19
C THR A 187 9.79 -2.08 34.78
N ASN A 188 9.49 -1.04 33.99
CA ASN A 188 8.70 0.10 34.42
C ASN A 188 7.21 -0.26 34.50
N ILE A 189 6.59 -0.01 35.66
CA ILE A 189 5.19 -0.32 35.94
C ILE A 189 4.23 0.47 35.03
N GLU A 190 4.54 1.72 34.73
CA GLU A 190 3.71 2.57 33.85
C GLU A 190 3.71 2.04 32.42
N LEU A 191 4.89 1.67 31.89
CA LEU A 191 5.00 1.05 30.55
C LEU A 191 4.34 -0.33 30.51
N LYS A 192 4.40 -1.12 31.59
CA LYS A 192 3.65 -2.38 31.66
C LYS A 192 2.14 -2.14 31.56
N LYS A 193 1.62 -1.17 32.30
CA LYS A 193 0.21 -0.78 32.23
C LYS A 193 -0.16 -0.31 30.81
N LEU A 194 0.66 0.56 30.23
CA LEU A 194 0.49 1.06 28.86
C LEU A 194 0.32 -0.10 27.86
N TYR A 195 1.25 -1.05 27.89
CA TYR A 195 1.25 -2.17 26.96
C TYR A 195 0.14 -3.20 27.24
N GLN A 196 -0.20 -3.48 28.50
CA GLN A 196 -1.21 -4.50 28.86
C GLN A 196 -2.65 -3.99 28.78
N VAL A 197 -2.86 -2.70 28.98
CA VAL A 197 -4.21 -2.11 29.10
C VAL A 197 -4.48 -1.16 27.95
N ASP A 198 -3.70 -0.08 27.85
CA ASP A 198 -4.03 1.01 26.94
C ASP A 198 -3.84 0.60 25.47
N TYR A 199 -2.75 -0.12 25.17
CA TYR A 199 -2.47 -0.62 23.83
C TYR A 199 -3.48 -1.68 23.41
N VAL A 200 -3.77 -2.66 24.28
CA VAL A 200 -4.75 -3.71 24.00
C VAL A 200 -6.15 -3.11 23.77
N SER A 201 -6.54 -2.12 24.58
CA SER A 201 -7.81 -1.42 24.39
C SER A 201 -7.82 -0.64 23.07
N ALA A 202 -6.75 0.10 22.77
CA ALA A 202 -6.68 0.93 21.57
C ALA A 202 -6.64 0.09 20.28
N THR A 203 -5.90 -1.02 20.25
CA THR A 203 -5.88 -1.93 19.10
C THR A 203 -7.23 -2.60 18.90
N LYS A 204 -7.89 -3.07 19.97
CA LYS A 204 -9.22 -3.67 19.89
C LYS A 204 -10.25 -2.67 19.32
N LEU A 205 -10.29 -1.45 19.84
CA LEU A 205 -11.23 -0.41 19.36
C LEU A 205 -10.93 0.02 17.92
N ALA A 206 -9.67 -0.01 17.50
CA ALA A 206 -9.26 0.28 16.12
C ALA A 206 -9.47 -0.91 15.17
N GLY A 207 -9.90 -2.08 15.67
CA GLY A 207 -10.02 -3.32 14.89
C GLY A 207 -8.67 -3.89 14.45
N ILE A 208 -7.58 -3.59 15.14
CA ILE A 208 -6.23 -4.03 14.76
C ILE A 208 -5.89 -5.31 15.52
N GLU A 209 -5.46 -6.35 14.79
CA GLU A 209 -4.98 -7.60 15.38
C GLU A 209 -3.63 -7.40 16.07
N ARG A 210 -2.71 -6.69 15.40
CA ARG A 210 -1.36 -6.45 15.90
C ARG A 210 -0.68 -5.29 15.22
N VAL A 211 0.26 -4.70 15.97
CA VAL A 211 1.25 -3.73 15.50
C VAL A 211 2.63 -4.22 15.94
N GLU A 212 3.57 -4.30 15.01
CA GLU A 212 4.90 -4.84 15.26
C GLU A 212 5.97 -3.94 14.65
N LEU A 213 7.14 -3.86 15.29
CA LEU A 213 8.28 -3.09 14.78
C LEU A 213 9.28 -4.01 14.08
N ILE A 214 9.71 -3.57 12.90
CA ILE A 214 10.81 -4.15 12.14
C ILE A 214 11.90 -3.07 12.10
N ASP A 215 12.88 -3.17 12.99
CA ASP A 215 13.99 -2.19 13.11
C ASP A 215 15.03 -2.31 11.98
N ARG A 216 15.00 -3.41 11.21
CA ARG A 216 15.84 -3.68 10.04
C ARG A 216 14.99 -4.02 8.83
N PHE A 217 14.09 -3.12 8.47
CA PHE A 217 13.20 -3.30 7.34
C PHE A 217 13.96 -3.13 6.02
N PRO A 218 14.03 -4.17 5.16
CA PRO A 218 14.82 -4.12 3.94
C PRO A 218 13.98 -3.60 2.77
N VAL A 219 14.30 -2.40 2.28
CA VAL A 219 13.59 -1.76 1.18
C VAL A 219 14.50 -1.54 -0.02
N LEU A 220 14.00 -1.89 -1.20
CA LEU A 220 14.56 -1.51 -2.49
C LEU A 220 13.66 -0.46 -3.11
N THR A 221 14.20 0.74 -3.35
CA THR A 221 13.56 1.73 -4.20
C THR A 221 14.32 1.79 -5.51
N ALA A 222 13.64 1.49 -6.62
CA ALA A 222 14.25 1.44 -7.94
C ALA A 222 13.43 2.20 -8.98
N GLN A 223 14.11 2.86 -9.91
CA GLN A 223 13.51 3.48 -11.10
C GLN A 223 13.89 2.68 -12.34
N PHE A 224 12.89 2.33 -13.13
CA PHE A 224 13.06 1.54 -14.36
C PHE A 224 12.79 2.35 -15.63
N GLY A 225 12.33 3.59 -15.50
CA GLY A 225 12.12 4.46 -16.65
C GLY A 225 11.32 5.71 -16.33
N PHE A 226 10.73 6.28 -17.36
CA PHE A 226 9.84 7.44 -17.24
C PHE A 226 8.76 7.41 -18.31
N THR A 227 7.68 8.13 -18.06
CA THR A 227 6.65 8.46 -19.07
C THR A 227 6.67 9.96 -19.37
N ARG A 228 6.16 10.34 -20.54
CA ARG A 228 5.91 11.74 -20.90
C ARG A 228 4.47 11.86 -21.37
N GLY A 229 3.80 12.95 -21.00
CA GLY A 229 2.38 13.15 -21.28
C GLY A 229 1.45 12.56 -20.22
N ASP A 230 0.35 11.96 -20.67
CA ASP A 230 -0.74 11.49 -19.81
C ASP A 230 -0.33 10.29 -18.94
N SER A 231 -0.79 10.22 -17.69
CA SER A 231 -0.53 9.09 -16.79
C SER A 231 -1.45 7.89 -16.99
N THR A 232 -2.52 8.06 -17.76
CA THR A 232 -3.51 7.00 -18.05
C THR A 232 -2.86 5.90 -18.90
N PRO A 233 -2.97 4.61 -18.52
CA PRO A 233 -2.49 3.50 -19.34
C PRO A 233 -3.01 3.58 -20.78
N GLY A 234 -2.14 3.35 -21.76
CA GLY A 234 -2.46 3.45 -23.19
C GLY A 234 -2.28 4.85 -23.80
N ASN A 235 -2.32 5.92 -23.00
CA ASN A 235 -2.18 7.31 -23.49
C ASN A 235 -0.73 7.84 -23.46
N SER A 236 0.20 7.08 -22.87
CA SER A 236 1.63 7.39 -22.91
C SER A 236 2.49 6.15 -23.10
N ARG A 237 3.71 6.37 -23.59
CA ARG A 237 4.71 5.32 -23.80
C ARG A 237 5.74 5.33 -22.67
N LEU A 238 5.89 4.20 -21.99
CA LEU A 238 6.99 3.98 -21.06
C LEU A 238 8.33 3.97 -21.80
N ARG A 239 9.25 4.85 -21.38
CA ARG A 239 10.65 4.86 -21.80
C ARG A 239 11.46 4.22 -20.69
N THR A 240 11.88 2.98 -20.88
CA THR A 240 12.72 2.28 -19.89
C THR A 240 14.17 2.71 -20.01
N TYR A 241 14.90 2.65 -18.89
CA TYR A 241 16.36 2.70 -18.93
C TYR A 241 16.89 1.38 -19.50
N ARG A 242 17.84 1.48 -20.43
CA ARG A 242 18.40 0.32 -21.12
C ARG A 242 19.90 0.51 -21.34
N GLU A 243 20.64 -0.57 -21.20
CA GLU A 243 22.02 -0.65 -21.64
C GLU A 243 22.14 -0.70 -23.17
N THR A 244 23.34 -0.46 -23.68
CA THR A 244 23.64 -0.50 -25.13
C THR A 244 23.36 -1.88 -25.75
N ASN A 245 23.41 -2.96 -24.97
CA ASN A 245 23.10 -4.32 -25.41
C ASN A 245 21.58 -4.63 -25.46
N GLY A 246 20.73 -3.71 -25.02
CA GLY A 246 19.27 -3.85 -25.00
C GLY A 246 18.68 -4.36 -23.67
N ASP A 247 19.51 -4.72 -22.69
CA ASP A 247 19.06 -5.17 -21.37
C ASP A 247 18.39 -4.05 -20.58
N TYR A 248 17.47 -4.41 -19.68
CA TYR A 248 16.81 -3.47 -18.80
C TYR A 248 17.72 -3.09 -17.62
N THR A 249 17.92 -1.79 -17.42
CA THR A 249 18.65 -1.26 -16.27
C THR A 249 17.67 -0.72 -15.24
N LEU A 250 17.84 -1.11 -13.98
CA LEU A 250 17.13 -0.53 -12.85
C LEU A 250 18.13 0.27 -12.03
N TYR A 251 17.88 1.57 -11.85
CA TYR A 251 18.65 2.39 -10.93
C TYR A 251 17.93 2.38 -9.60
N GLY A 252 18.51 1.73 -8.60
CA GLY A 252 17.88 1.65 -7.29
C GLY A 252 18.88 1.68 -6.16
N GLU A 253 18.34 1.95 -4.99
CA GLU A 253 19.03 1.98 -3.72
C GLU A 253 18.45 0.89 -2.83
N LEU A 254 19.35 0.09 -2.24
CA LEU A 254 19.02 -0.84 -1.18
C LEU A 254 19.31 -0.14 0.14
N SER A 255 18.30 -0.05 0.99
CA SER A 255 18.43 0.57 2.30
C SER A 255 17.78 -0.30 3.37
N GLN A 256 18.28 -0.18 4.59
CA GLN A 256 17.65 -0.73 5.78
C GLN A 256 17.13 0.43 6.63
N THR A 257 15.89 0.33 7.10
CA THR A 257 15.20 1.38 7.85
C THR A 257 14.28 0.77 8.90
N GLU A 258 13.54 1.59 9.64
CA GLU A 258 12.46 1.13 10.50
C GLU A 258 11.13 1.04 9.76
N ALA A 259 10.33 0.03 10.11
CA ALA A 259 8.95 -0.07 9.69
C ALA A 259 8.05 -0.56 10.82
N LEU A 260 6.81 -0.10 10.79
CA LEU A 260 5.70 -0.69 11.53
C LEU A 260 4.93 -1.61 10.60
N PHE A 261 4.69 -2.84 11.03
CA PHE A 261 3.74 -3.75 10.41
C PHE A 261 2.42 -3.69 11.17
N ILE A 262 1.33 -3.41 10.45
CA ILE A 262 -0.02 -3.36 11.01
C ILE A 262 -0.85 -4.39 10.29
N ARG A 263 -1.58 -5.21 11.05
CA ARG A 263 -2.56 -6.16 10.51
C ARG A 263 -3.93 -5.91 11.14
N LEU A 264 -4.93 -5.72 10.30
CA LEU A 264 -6.33 -5.57 10.69
C LEU A 264 -6.87 -6.92 11.20
N ASP A 265 -7.77 -6.89 12.18
CA ASP A 265 -8.41 -8.09 12.70
C ASP A 265 -9.32 -8.71 11.63
N PRO A 266 -9.02 -9.93 11.17
CA PRO A 266 -9.86 -10.62 10.19
C PRO A 266 -11.33 -10.74 10.59
N GLN A 267 -11.65 -10.87 11.89
CA GLN A 267 -13.05 -10.97 12.33
C GLN A 267 -13.79 -9.64 12.18
N VAL A 268 -13.11 -8.52 12.41
CA VAL A 268 -13.68 -7.18 12.22
C VAL A 268 -13.84 -6.89 10.73
N VAL A 269 -12.85 -7.25 9.88
CA VAL A 269 -12.96 -7.11 8.42
C VAL A 269 -14.09 -7.97 7.87
N TYR A 270 -14.23 -9.20 8.37
CA TYR A 270 -15.31 -10.12 8.00
C TYR A 270 -16.67 -9.53 8.33
N ALA A 271 -16.87 -9.06 9.57
CA ALA A 271 -18.10 -8.41 9.99
C ALA A 271 -18.39 -7.13 9.20
N TRP A 272 -17.36 -6.34 8.88
CA TRP A 272 -17.49 -5.14 8.05
C TRP A 272 -17.95 -5.47 6.63
N LEU A 273 -17.38 -6.49 6.00
CA LEU A 273 -17.82 -6.96 4.68
C LEU A 273 -19.27 -7.47 4.71
N GLN A 274 -19.66 -8.23 5.73
CA GLN A 274 -21.06 -8.67 5.90
C GLN A 274 -22.02 -7.48 6.06
N ARG A 275 -21.65 -6.48 6.85
CA ARG A 275 -22.45 -5.26 7.05
C ARG A 275 -22.58 -4.45 5.76
N ASN A 276 -21.60 -4.53 4.87
CA ASN A 276 -21.64 -3.96 3.52
C ASN A 276 -22.29 -4.91 2.48
N ALA A 277 -23.00 -5.96 2.93
CA ALA A 277 -23.75 -6.90 2.12
C ALA A 277 -22.92 -7.73 1.11
N PHE A 278 -21.63 -7.93 1.37
CA PHE A 278 -20.81 -8.86 0.61
C PHE A 278 -21.07 -10.31 1.04
N SER A 279 -21.14 -11.22 0.06
CA SER A 279 -21.31 -12.65 0.29
C SER A 279 -19.99 -13.30 0.72
N LEU A 280 -19.97 -13.91 1.90
CA LEU A 280 -18.83 -14.63 2.45
C LEU A 280 -19.25 -16.03 2.90
N THR A 281 -18.31 -16.98 2.88
CA THR A 281 -18.51 -18.26 3.57
C THR A 281 -18.61 -18.04 5.08
N ALA A 282 -19.34 -18.90 5.78
CA ALA A 282 -19.48 -18.80 7.23
C ALA A 282 -18.12 -19.00 7.92
N ALA A 283 -17.80 -18.12 8.86
CA ALA A 283 -16.57 -18.17 9.66
C ALA A 283 -16.90 -17.90 11.13
N GLN A 284 -16.11 -18.47 12.04
CA GLN A 284 -16.35 -18.37 13.49
C GLN A 284 -15.12 -17.87 14.26
N ASP A 285 -13.92 -18.14 13.76
CA ASP A 285 -12.66 -17.74 14.36
C ASP A 285 -11.86 -16.84 13.41
N ARG A 286 -10.76 -16.30 13.90
CA ARG A 286 -9.91 -15.38 13.14
C ARG A 286 -9.35 -16.01 11.86
N ARG A 287 -8.98 -17.29 11.92
CA ARG A 287 -8.39 -18.01 10.79
C ARG A 287 -9.44 -18.24 9.69
N SER A 288 -10.57 -18.82 10.03
CA SER A 288 -11.70 -19.05 9.12
C SER A 288 -12.23 -17.73 8.54
N SER A 289 -12.20 -16.63 9.31
CA SER A 289 -12.54 -15.30 8.78
C SER A 289 -11.53 -14.84 7.72
N ALA A 290 -10.22 -15.00 7.96
CA ALA A 290 -9.19 -14.66 6.98
C ALA A 290 -9.31 -15.51 5.70
N GLU A 291 -9.54 -16.82 5.84
CA GLU A 291 -9.75 -17.75 4.72
C GLU A 291 -11.02 -17.39 3.92
N ALA A 292 -12.12 -17.07 4.59
CA ALA A 292 -13.38 -16.66 3.97
C ALA A 292 -13.23 -15.35 3.17
N ILE A 293 -12.54 -14.36 3.74
CA ILE A 293 -12.24 -13.09 3.06
C ILE A 293 -11.38 -13.36 1.83
N LEU A 294 -10.29 -14.12 1.99
CA LEU A 294 -9.39 -14.44 0.89
C LEU A 294 -10.12 -15.18 -0.23
N SER A 295 -11.00 -16.13 0.09
CA SER A 295 -11.84 -16.82 -0.89
C SER A 295 -12.75 -15.85 -1.65
N ALA A 296 -13.40 -14.93 -0.93
CA ALA A 296 -14.33 -13.97 -1.50
C ALA A 296 -13.66 -12.89 -2.37
N MET A 297 -12.37 -12.62 -2.16
CA MET A 297 -11.57 -11.75 -3.05
C MET A 297 -11.36 -12.33 -4.47
N SER A 298 -11.89 -13.52 -4.76
CA SER A 298 -12.06 -13.98 -6.15
C SER A 298 -13.07 -13.12 -6.92
N SER A 299 -13.97 -12.41 -6.22
CA SER A 299 -14.80 -11.34 -6.77
C SER A 299 -14.02 -10.02 -6.79
N ASP A 300 -13.99 -9.37 -7.95
CA ASP A 300 -13.34 -8.05 -8.12
C ASP A 300 -13.90 -7.00 -7.17
N ASP A 301 -15.20 -7.03 -6.86
CA ASP A 301 -15.84 -6.05 -5.97
C ASP A 301 -15.32 -6.19 -4.53
N VAL A 302 -15.21 -7.43 -4.03
CA VAL A 302 -14.66 -7.73 -2.70
C VAL A 302 -13.17 -7.37 -2.66
N ALA A 303 -12.41 -7.75 -3.70
CA ALA A 303 -10.99 -7.43 -3.79
C ALA A 303 -10.75 -5.91 -3.77
N GLN A 304 -11.54 -5.14 -4.51
CA GLN A 304 -11.48 -3.68 -4.50
C GLN A 304 -11.91 -3.08 -3.15
N ALA A 305 -12.92 -3.63 -2.50
CA ALA A 305 -13.39 -3.17 -1.19
C ALA A 305 -12.31 -3.38 -0.12
N VAL A 306 -11.73 -4.57 -0.03
CA VAL A 306 -10.65 -4.91 0.92
C VAL A 306 -9.39 -4.08 0.62
N THR A 307 -9.03 -3.93 -0.65
CA THR A 307 -7.89 -3.08 -1.05
C THR A 307 -8.12 -1.63 -0.63
N ARG A 308 -9.31 -1.08 -0.88
CA ARG A 308 -9.67 0.29 -0.50
C ARG A 308 -9.65 0.48 1.01
N LEU A 309 -10.09 -0.51 1.78
CA LEU A 309 -10.03 -0.50 3.25
C LEU A 309 -8.58 -0.44 3.74
N VAL A 310 -7.76 -1.43 3.38
CA VAL A 310 -6.36 -1.53 3.83
C VAL A 310 -5.59 -0.26 3.45
N HIS A 311 -5.78 0.22 2.21
CA HIS A 311 -5.11 1.41 1.70
C HIS A 311 -5.58 2.70 2.41
N SER A 312 -6.89 2.88 2.58
CA SER A 312 -7.41 4.07 3.30
C SER A 312 -6.96 4.08 4.75
N PHE A 313 -6.90 2.91 5.39
CA PHE A 313 -6.46 2.76 6.78
C PHE A 313 -4.98 3.12 6.91
N SER A 314 -4.13 2.61 6.01
CA SER A 314 -2.71 2.97 5.94
C SER A 314 -2.50 4.48 5.81
N HIS A 315 -3.25 5.15 4.93
CA HIS A 315 -3.18 6.60 4.77
C HIS A 315 -3.59 7.37 6.03
N ALA A 316 -4.70 6.96 6.65
CA ALA A 316 -5.19 7.58 7.87
C ALA A 316 -4.22 7.36 9.05
N PHE A 317 -3.56 6.20 9.10
CA PHE A 317 -2.53 5.88 10.06
C PHE A 317 -1.28 6.73 9.84
N ILE A 318 -0.72 6.76 8.63
CA ILE A 318 0.50 7.54 8.28
C ILE A 318 0.34 9.01 8.66
N LYS A 319 -0.81 9.62 8.37
CA LYS A 319 -1.04 11.05 8.67
C LYS A 319 -0.95 11.38 10.15
N ARG A 320 -1.29 10.44 11.03
CA ARG A 320 -1.19 10.57 12.50
C ARG A 320 0.16 10.13 13.00
N ALA A 321 0.64 8.97 12.54
CA ALA A 321 1.95 8.44 12.90
C ALA A 321 3.08 9.43 12.61
N ALA A 322 3.01 10.19 11.51
CA ALA A 322 3.94 11.27 11.20
C ALA A 322 4.11 12.30 12.34
N VAL A 323 3.00 12.66 13.01
CA VAL A 323 3.01 13.65 14.10
C VAL A 323 3.73 13.10 15.32
N TYR A 324 3.38 11.89 15.74
CA TYR A 324 3.93 11.26 16.95
C TYR A 324 5.34 10.71 16.75
N ALA A 325 5.69 10.26 15.54
CA ALA A 325 7.04 9.83 15.21
C ALA A 325 8.01 11.00 14.98
N GLY A 326 7.50 12.24 14.86
CA GLY A 326 8.30 13.40 14.50
C GLY A 326 8.87 13.33 13.07
N ILE A 327 8.20 12.59 12.17
CA ILE A 327 8.64 12.37 10.79
C ILE A 327 7.68 13.10 9.85
N GLU A 328 8.21 13.78 8.84
CA GLU A 328 7.37 14.42 7.82
C GLU A 328 6.48 13.37 7.11
N LYS A 329 5.20 13.69 6.87
CA LYS A 329 4.25 12.79 6.18
C LYS A 329 4.76 12.28 4.83
N SER A 330 5.52 13.09 4.10
CA SER A 330 6.11 12.71 2.81
C SER A 330 7.34 11.81 2.92
N SER A 331 7.84 11.60 4.14
CA SER A 331 8.97 10.72 4.48
C SER A 331 8.52 9.40 5.10
N LEU A 332 7.21 9.18 5.27
CA LEU A 332 6.63 7.87 5.55
C LEU A 332 6.04 7.32 4.26
N SER A 333 6.34 6.06 3.97
CA SER A 333 5.83 5.34 2.81
C SER A 333 5.12 4.07 3.25
N GLU A 334 4.23 3.58 2.40
CA GLU A 334 3.47 2.35 2.66
C GLU A 334 3.81 1.22 1.69
N ILE A 335 3.59 -0.01 2.16
CA ILE A 335 3.42 -1.19 1.31
C ILE A 335 2.16 -1.88 1.78
N ILE A 336 1.13 -1.91 0.95
CA ILE A 336 -0.16 -2.52 1.30
C ILE A 336 -0.20 -3.99 0.86
N LEU A 337 -0.83 -4.82 1.69
CA LEU A 337 -0.97 -6.25 1.47
C LEU A 337 -2.43 -6.68 1.70
N PRO A 338 -3.36 -6.36 0.77
CA PRO A 338 -4.78 -6.63 0.94
C PRO A 338 -5.14 -8.09 1.22
N THR A 339 -4.46 -9.06 0.59
CA THR A 339 -4.77 -10.49 0.81
C THR A 339 -4.35 -10.97 2.19
N ALA A 340 -3.44 -10.24 2.83
CA ALA A 340 -2.96 -10.47 4.20
C ALA A 340 -3.59 -9.49 5.21
N LEU A 341 -4.58 -8.69 4.80
CA LEU A 341 -5.26 -7.68 5.62
C LEU A 341 -4.30 -6.76 6.38
N SER A 342 -3.17 -6.43 5.77
CA SER A 342 -2.07 -5.76 6.45
C SER A 342 -1.37 -4.74 5.57
N PHE A 343 -0.54 -3.92 6.19
CA PHE A 343 0.32 -2.97 5.51
C PHE A 343 1.56 -2.68 6.36
N PHE A 344 2.63 -2.30 5.68
CA PHE A 344 3.83 -1.74 6.31
C PHE A 344 3.80 -0.22 6.18
N VAL A 345 4.25 0.47 7.23
CA VAL A 345 4.59 1.90 7.20
C VAL A 345 6.05 2.02 7.55
N TYR A 346 6.86 2.52 6.62
CA TYR A 346 8.31 2.62 6.80
C TYR A 346 8.79 4.04 6.59
N ALA A 347 9.86 4.40 7.29
CA ALA A 347 10.53 5.67 7.08
C ALA A 347 11.37 5.59 5.79
N ALA A 348 11.05 6.42 4.81
CA ALA A 348 11.83 6.53 3.58
C ALA A 348 13.27 6.94 3.95
N PRO A 349 14.28 6.16 3.54
CA PRO A 349 15.67 6.43 3.88
C PRO A 349 16.07 7.80 3.31
N ARG A 350 16.57 8.70 4.16
CA ARG A 350 17.20 9.97 3.75
C ARG A 350 18.63 9.98 4.27
N GLY A 351 19.52 9.34 3.51
CA GLY A 351 20.91 9.10 3.93
C GLY A 351 21.04 7.87 4.83
N ASP A 352 22.20 7.73 5.46
CA ASP A 352 22.62 6.49 6.14
C ASP A 352 22.11 6.35 7.59
N PHE A 353 21.28 7.27 8.09
CA PHE A 353 20.87 7.30 9.49
C PHE A 353 19.37 7.03 9.68
N VAL A 354 19.04 6.06 10.53
CA VAL A 354 17.68 5.75 10.97
C VAL A 354 17.43 6.44 12.31
N LEU A 355 16.39 7.28 12.37
CA LEU A 355 16.15 8.21 13.49
C LEU A 355 15.50 7.59 14.74
N GLY A 356 14.98 6.35 14.70
CA GLY A 356 14.25 5.80 15.85
C GLY A 356 12.80 6.25 15.98
N GLY A 357 12.29 7.09 15.06
CA GLY A 357 11.00 7.75 15.24
C GLY A 357 9.81 6.78 15.29
N LEU A 358 9.84 5.72 14.47
CA LEU A 358 8.79 4.70 14.50
C LEU A 358 8.92 3.75 15.70
N GLN A 359 10.16 3.50 16.14
CA GLN A 359 10.40 2.77 17.37
C GLN A 359 9.84 3.51 18.60
N VAL A 360 10.17 4.80 18.76
CA VAL A 360 9.66 5.62 19.86
C VAL A 360 8.14 5.69 19.83
N LEU A 361 7.55 5.86 18.64
CA LEU A 361 6.10 5.82 18.48
C LEU A 361 5.52 4.51 19.01
N LEU A 362 6.09 3.36 18.64
CA LEU A 362 5.61 2.07 19.15
C LEU A 362 5.81 1.94 20.66
N GLU A 363 6.94 2.38 21.20
CA GLU A 363 7.27 2.21 22.62
C GLU A 363 6.45 3.12 23.55
N SER A 364 5.91 4.24 23.07
CA SER A 364 5.26 5.23 23.94
C SER A 364 3.95 5.83 23.43
N GLU A 365 3.77 5.99 22.11
CA GLU A 365 2.73 6.86 21.54
C GLU A 365 1.65 6.13 20.73
N LEU A 366 1.74 4.80 20.55
CA LEU A 366 0.83 4.06 19.66
C LEU A 366 -0.65 4.25 20.03
N HIS A 367 -0.97 4.18 21.33
CA HIS A 367 -2.33 4.35 21.80
C HIS A 367 -2.93 5.71 21.41
N HIS A 368 -2.16 6.81 21.43
CA HIS A 368 -2.61 8.12 20.98
C HIS A 368 -2.83 8.19 19.47
N VAL A 369 -1.98 7.53 18.68
CA VAL A 369 -2.16 7.40 17.22
C VAL A 369 -3.48 6.69 16.91
N LEU A 370 -3.78 5.61 17.63
CA LEU A 370 -4.97 4.79 17.42
C LEU A 370 -6.25 5.46 17.94
N GLN A 371 -6.20 6.09 19.12
CA GLN A 371 -7.32 6.87 19.66
C GLN A 371 -7.70 8.01 18.71
N GLY A 372 -6.71 8.76 18.23
CA GLY A 372 -6.96 9.80 17.23
C GLY A 372 -7.53 9.24 15.92
N LEU A 373 -7.21 8.00 15.54
CA LEU A 373 -7.82 7.36 14.37
C LEU A 373 -9.31 7.09 14.56
N ILE A 374 -9.72 6.72 15.77
CA ILE A 374 -11.09 6.35 16.14
C ILE A 374 -11.96 7.59 16.41
N ASP A 375 -11.44 8.55 17.16
CA ASP A 375 -12.23 9.65 17.73
C ASP A 375 -12.33 10.88 16.79
N ASP A 376 -11.50 10.95 15.75
CA ASP A 376 -11.44 12.12 14.88
C ASP A 376 -12.71 12.30 14.03
N ASP A 377 -13.01 13.56 13.72
CA ASP A 377 -14.02 13.88 12.73
C ASP A 377 -13.54 13.47 11.34
N HIS A 378 -14.13 12.39 10.81
CA HIS A 378 -13.82 11.90 9.48
C HIS A 378 -14.43 12.75 8.35
N ARG A 379 -15.08 13.88 8.64
CA ARG A 379 -15.48 14.87 7.63
C ARG A 379 -14.28 15.60 7.05
N CYS A 380 -14.37 15.92 5.76
CA CYS A 380 -13.37 16.73 5.08
C CYS A 380 -13.79 18.19 5.13
N ALA A 381 -12.83 19.10 5.34
CA ALA A 381 -13.08 20.54 5.21
C ALA A 381 -13.54 20.98 3.81
N LEU A 382 -13.41 20.11 2.80
CA LEU A 382 -13.88 20.32 1.43
C LEU A 382 -15.22 19.63 1.12
N ASP A 383 -15.93 19.12 2.12
CA ASP A 383 -17.27 18.55 1.94
C ASP A 383 -18.31 19.65 1.62
N PRO A 384 -19.34 19.36 0.80
CA PRO A 384 -19.66 18.06 0.20
C PRO A 384 -18.84 17.72 -1.06
N GLY A 385 -18.12 18.69 -1.63
CA GLY A 385 -17.40 18.49 -2.90
C GLY A 385 -16.41 17.32 -2.87
N CYS A 386 -15.68 17.14 -1.77
CA CYS A 386 -14.80 15.98 -1.60
C CYS A 386 -15.59 14.67 -1.58
N GLU A 387 -16.73 14.65 -0.88
CA GLU A 387 -17.58 13.48 -0.73
C GLU A 387 -18.16 13.01 -2.07
N ASP A 388 -18.67 13.95 -2.86
CA ASP A 388 -19.27 13.70 -4.19
C ASP A 388 -18.23 13.17 -5.20
N THR A 389 -16.95 13.48 -4.99
CA THR A 389 -15.84 13.03 -5.85
C THR A 389 -15.10 11.78 -5.33
N GLY A 390 -15.74 10.98 -4.47
CA GLY A 390 -15.19 9.70 -3.98
C GLY A 390 -14.70 9.71 -2.52
N ALA A 391 -14.83 10.84 -1.83
CA ALA A 391 -14.49 11.02 -0.42
C ALA A 391 -13.01 10.77 -0.07
N ALA A 392 -12.10 11.09 -1.00
CA ALA A 392 -10.67 11.13 -0.78
C ALA A 392 -10.07 12.33 -1.55
N CYS A 393 -9.25 13.15 -0.88
CA CYS A 393 -8.60 14.31 -1.49
C CYS A 393 -7.26 14.64 -0.81
N ALA A 394 -6.58 15.68 -1.32
CA ALA A 394 -5.33 16.22 -0.78
C ALA A 394 -5.41 16.60 0.70
N VAL A 395 -6.58 17.04 1.18
CA VAL A 395 -6.78 17.47 2.57
C VAL A 395 -6.96 16.26 3.49
N CYS A 396 -7.90 15.36 3.18
CA CYS A 396 -8.28 14.27 4.08
C CYS A 396 -7.36 13.04 4.02
N LEU A 397 -7.20 12.40 2.86
CA LEU A 397 -6.53 11.09 2.77
C LEU A 397 -5.26 11.05 1.92
N HIS A 398 -5.10 11.90 0.90
CA HIS A 398 -3.96 11.71 0.00
C HIS A 398 -2.62 11.92 0.73
N LEU A 399 -1.63 11.12 0.32
CA LEU A 399 -0.23 11.24 0.67
C LEU A 399 0.57 11.73 -0.55
N GLY A 400 1.85 12.08 -0.31
CA GLY A 400 2.77 12.39 -1.40
C GLY A 400 2.93 11.22 -2.36
N GLU A 401 3.20 11.51 -3.63
CA GLU A 401 3.44 10.48 -4.66
C GLU A 401 4.45 9.38 -4.25
N PRO A 402 5.62 9.68 -3.63
CA PRO A 402 6.57 8.62 -3.23
C PRO A 402 6.11 7.79 -2.03
N SER A 403 5.09 8.24 -1.30
CA SER A 403 4.59 7.59 -0.09
C SER A 403 3.55 6.51 -0.35
N CYS A 404 2.81 6.62 -1.46
CA CYS A 404 1.65 5.78 -1.75
C CYS A 404 1.91 4.86 -2.95
N GLN A 405 1.85 3.55 -2.71
CA GLN A 405 2.11 2.54 -3.73
C GLN A 405 1.07 2.57 -4.87
N LEU A 406 -0.18 2.92 -4.55
CA LEU A 406 -1.29 2.98 -5.50
C LEU A 406 -1.58 4.39 -6.02
N PHE A 407 -0.67 5.36 -5.87
CA PHE A 407 -0.81 6.73 -6.40
C PHE A 407 -2.11 7.44 -5.96
N ASN A 408 -2.51 7.26 -4.70
CA ASN A 408 -3.76 7.77 -4.13
C ASN A 408 -5.03 7.27 -4.85
N THR A 409 -4.95 6.17 -5.60
CA THR A 409 -6.11 5.49 -6.18
C THR A 409 -6.70 4.49 -5.20
N ALA A 410 -7.98 4.12 -5.33
CA ALA A 410 -8.64 3.22 -4.39
C ALA A 410 -8.57 3.68 -2.92
N LEU A 411 -8.96 4.94 -2.67
CA LEU A 411 -9.10 5.53 -1.33
C LEU A 411 -10.53 6.00 -1.10
N SER A 412 -11.01 5.93 0.14
CA SER A 412 -12.24 6.62 0.55
C SER A 412 -12.34 6.70 2.07
N ARG A 413 -12.64 7.86 2.64
CA ARG A 413 -12.86 7.96 4.10
C ARG A 413 -14.13 7.21 4.55
N LYS A 414 -15.07 6.97 3.64
CA LYS A 414 -16.31 6.24 3.90
C LYS A 414 -16.10 4.76 4.26
N VAL A 415 -14.98 4.16 3.83
CA VAL A 415 -14.68 2.78 4.26
C VAL A 415 -14.13 2.73 5.69
N LEU A 416 -13.60 3.84 6.20
CA LEU A 416 -13.08 3.91 7.57
C LEU A 416 -14.17 4.27 8.57
N ALA A 417 -14.98 5.30 8.28
CA ALA A 417 -15.96 5.81 9.21
C ALA A 417 -17.27 6.25 8.53
N GLY A 418 -18.37 6.12 9.29
CA GLY A 418 -19.74 6.38 8.87
C GLY A 418 -20.65 5.19 9.23
N ALA A 419 -21.95 5.24 8.93
CA ALA A 419 -22.88 4.18 9.37
C ALA A 419 -22.50 2.73 8.97
N LEU A 420 -21.63 2.55 7.97
CA LEU A 420 -21.08 1.27 7.50
C LEU A 420 -19.54 1.24 7.50
N GLY A 421 -18.89 2.18 8.19
CA GLY A 421 -17.44 2.30 8.28
C GLY A 421 -16.81 1.17 9.08
N TYR A 422 -15.54 0.87 8.79
CA TYR A 422 -14.79 -0.17 9.48
C TYR A 422 -14.60 0.10 10.98
N LEU A 423 -14.27 1.34 11.36
CA LEU A 423 -14.07 1.74 12.75
C LEU A 423 -15.37 1.68 13.55
N ASP A 424 -16.51 1.98 12.91
CA ASP A 424 -17.84 1.83 13.51
C ASP A 424 -18.19 0.36 13.78
N VAL A 425 -17.74 -0.57 12.93
CA VAL A 425 -17.90 -2.01 13.17
C VAL A 425 -16.99 -2.48 14.28
N ALA A 426 -15.74 -2.00 14.31
CA ALA A 426 -14.76 -2.33 15.34
C ALA A 426 -15.25 -1.90 16.73
N ALA A 427 -15.82 -0.69 16.85
CA ALA A 427 -16.32 -0.15 18.11
C ALA A 427 -17.51 -0.91 18.72
N VAL A 428 -18.26 -1.67 17.90
CA VAL A 428 -19.45 -2.42 18.33
C VAL A 428 -19.15 -3.88 18.66
N GLN A 429 -17.97 -4.40 18.30
CA GLN A 429 -17.60 -5.78 18.64
C GLN A 429 -17.28 -5.92 20.14
N PRO A 430 -17.81 -6.96 20.81
CA PRO A 430 -17.72 -7.15 22.26
C PRO A 430 -16.30 -7.35 22.79
#